data_AF-A0A7S1PSU8-F1
#
_entry.id   AF-A0A7S1PSU8-F1
#
_cell.length_a   1.000
_cell.length_b   1.000
_cell.length_c   1.000
_cell.angle_alpha   90.00
_cell.angle_beta   90.00
_cell.angle_gamma   90.00
#
_symmetry.space_group_name_H-M   'P 1'
#
loop_
_entity.id
_entity.type
_entity.pdbx_description
1 polymer ?
#
loop_
_entity_poly.entity_id
_entity_poly.type
_entity_poly.pdbx_seq_one_letter_code
_entity_poly.pdbx_strand_id
1 'polypeptide(L)'
;DLVEIGYPLEELIEVFTAGELRKAGVSVEKLRAVGWDCARAREAGFELQELAAAGCAVQRIRAAGWDELAAASQMRSLGFKAEAMRLGGWSLSELRLAGYSLADLRIAGFAPAAISALHSRAVPSLDRRGTFDLRRLGVAGGKTE
;
A
#
# COMPACT_ATOMS: atom_id res chain seq x y z
N ASP A 1 -31.38 -0.27 15.01
CA ASP A 1 -29.92 -0.05 15.08
C ASP A 1 -29.59 0.29 16.54
N LEU A 2 -28.67 -0.39 17.23
CA LEU A 2 -28.41 -0.17 18.67
C LEU A 2 -27.99 1.28 18.98
N VAL A 3 -27.38 1.96 18.01
CA VAL A 3 -26.99 3.37 18.09
C VAL A 3 -28.21 4.30 17.97
N GLU A 4 -29.25 3.91 17.23
CA GLU A 4 -30.51 4.66 17.16
C GLU A 4 -31.35 4.56 18.44
N ILE A 5 -31.12 3.55 19.28
CA ILE A 5 -31.82 3.39 20.56
C ILE A 5 -31.18 4.23 21.68
N GLY A 6 -30.16 5.04 21.35
CA GLY A 6 -29.55 6.03 22.26
C GLY A 6 -28.47 5.49 23.19
N TYR A 7 -27.96 4.27 22.96
CA TYR A 7 -26.83 3.76 23.74
C TYR A 7 -25.51 4.38 23.25
N PRO A 8 -24.67 4.90 24.17
CA PRO A 8 -23.37 5.45 23.80
C PRO A 8 -22.47 4.33 23.27
N LEU A 9 -21.90 4.56 22.09
CA LEU A 9 -21.00 3.61 21.42
C LEU A 9 -19.75 3.30 22.27
N GLU A 10 -19.38 4.23 23.16
CA GLU A 10 -18.31 4.11 24.16
C GLU A 10 -18.54 2.94 25.12
N GLU A 11 -19.76 2.74 25.62
CA GLU A 11 -20.07 1.58 26.48
C GLU A 11 -20.13 0.28 25.66
N LEU A 12 -20.58 0.37 24.41
CA LEU A 12 -20.70 -0.80 23.55
C LEU A 12 -19.32 -1.39 23.20
N ILE A 13 -18.27 -0.57 23.04
CA ILE A 13 -16.92 -1.10 22.76
C ILE A 13 -16.26 -1.76 23.98
N GLU A 14 -16.74 -1.50 25.19
CA GLU A 14 -16.26 -2.16 26.43
C GLU A 14 -16.92 -3.53 26.63
N VAL A 15 -18.18 -3.68 26.21
CA VAL A 15 -18.98 -4.90 26.44
C VAL A 15 -19.01 -5.81 25.21
N PHE A 16 -18.99 -5.25 23.99
CA PHE A 16 -19.07 -6.00 22.74
C PHE A 16 -17.75 -6.04 21.99
N THR A 17 -17.54 -7.13 21.26
CA THR A 17 -16.42 -7.21 20.33
C THR A 17 -16.72 -6.43 19.06
N ALA A 18 -15.68 -5.93 18.40
CA ALA A 18 -15.84 -5.19 17.16
C ALA A 18 -16.50 -6.02 16.03
N GLY A 19 -16.41 -7.35 16.07
CA GLY A 19 -17.13 -8.22 15.15
C GLY A 19 -18.64 -8.25 15.40
N GLU A 20 -19.08 -8.16 16.65
CA GLU A 20 -20.50 -8.04 16.99
C GLU A 20 -21.03 -6.65 16.62
N LEU A 21 -20.24 -5.60 16.85
CA LEU A 21 -20.60 -4.23 16.44
C LEU A 21 -20.73 -4.12 14.91
N ARG A 22 -19.85 -4.80 14.16
CA ARG A 22 -19.96 -4.92 12.71
C ARG A 22 -21.28 -5.58 12.29
N LYS A 23 -21.66 -6.71 12.92
CA LYS A 23 -22.94 -7.38 12.65
C LYS A 23 -24.14 -6.50 12.99
N ALA A 24 -23.99 -5.63 13.99
CA ALA A 24 -24.99 -4.64 14.38
C ALA A 24 -25.07 -3.44 13.42
N GLY A 25 -24.25 -3.38 12.37
CA GLY A 25 -24.26 -2.29 11.38
C GLY A 25 -23.34 -1.12 11.73
N VAL A 26 -22.48 -1.25 12.75
CA VAL A 26 -21.55 -0.20 13.13
C VAL A 26 -20.32 -0.22 12.22
N SER A 27 -20.11 0.88 11.50
CA SER A 27 -18.93 1.10 10.66
C SER A 27 -17.67 1.39 11.49
N VAL A 28 -16.50 1.05 10.95
CA VAL A 28 -15.19 1.32 11.58
C VAL A 28 -15.01 2.80 11.93
N GLU A 29 -15.57 3.71 11.13
CA GLU A 29 -15.49 5.16 11.37
C GLU A 29 -16.10 5.55 12.72
N LYS A 30 -17.28 4.99 13.04
CA LYS A 30 -17.97 5.22 14.30
C LYS A 30 -17.20 4.63 15.47
N LEU A 31 -16.67 3.41 15.31
CA LEU A 31 -15.83 2.76 16.32
C LEU A 31 -14.57 3.61 16.61
N ARG A 32 -13.94 4.12 15.55
CA ARG A 32 -12.76 4.98 15.68
C ARG A 32 -13.09 6.30 16.38
N ALA A 33 -14.26 6.89 16.09
CA ALA A 33 -14.71 8.12 16.74
C ALA A 33 -14.83 7.98 18.26
N VAL A 34 -15.15 6.78 18.74
CA VAL A 34 -15.21 6.45 20.18
C VAL A 34 -13.92 5.85 20.74
N GLY A 35 -12.81 5.99 20.02
CA GLY A 35 -11.48 5.61 20.52
C GLY A 35 -11.10 4.14 20.32
N TRP A 36 -11.84 3.36 19.53
CA TRP A 36 -11.48 1.98 19.24
C TRP A 36 -10.19 1.88 18.40
N ASP A 37 -9.29 0.97 18.77
CA ASP A 37 -7.88 1.07 18.37
C ASP A 37 -7.50 0.46 16.99
N CYS A 38 -8.46 0.08 16.13
CA CYS A 38 -8.27 -0.66 14.86
C CYS A 38 -7.39 -1.96 14.95
N ALA A 39 -6.72 -2.23 16.08
CA ALA A 39 -5.79 -3.34 16.31
C ALA A 39 -6.46 -4.72 16.18
N ARG A 40 -7.75 -4.80 16.51
CA ARG A 40 -8.55 -6.02 16.37
C ARG A 40 -9.45 -6.00 15.14
N ALA A 41 -9.19 -5.13 14.17
CA ALA A 41 -10.03 -5.02 12.99
C ALA A 41 -10.01 -6.27 12.13
N ARG A 42 -8.83 -6.92 12.01
CA ARG A 42 -8.69 -8.15 11.23
C ARG A 42 -9.48 -9.29 11.86
N GLU A 43 -9.39 -9.40 13.18
CA GLU A 43 -10.12 -10.40 13.98
C GLU A 43 -11.64 -10.17 13.94
N ALA A 44 -12.07 -8.91 13.92
CA ALA A 44 -13.47 -8.52 13.77
C ALA A 44 -14.02 -8.71 12.35
N GLY A 45 -13.17 -9.07 11.38
CA GLY A 45 -13.54 -9.31 10.00
C GLY A 45 -13.78 -8.04 9.18
N PHE A 46 -13.18 -6.91 9.59
CA PHE A 46 -13.16 -5.71 8.77
C PHE A 46 -12.12 -5.81 7.66
N GLU A 47 -12.44 -5.19 6.53
CA GLU A 47 -11.55 -5.18 5.37
C GLU A 47 -10.65 -3.95 5.35
N LEU A 48 -9.53 -4.05 4.63
CA LEU A 48 -8.57 -2.96 4.48
C LEU A 48 -9.20 -1.70 3.85
N GLN A 49 -10.17 -1.88 2.95
CA GLN A 49 -10.95 -0.79 2.36
C GLN A 49 -11.75 -0.03 3.42
N GLU A 50 -12.38 -0.72 4.37
CA GLU A 50 -13.16 -0.09 5.43
C GLU A 50 -12.25 0.71 6.39
N LEU A 51 -11.07 0.16 6.69
CA LEU A 51 -10.04 0.84 7.47
C LEU A 51 -9.51 2.08 6.76
N ALA A 52 -9.37 2.02 5.43
CA ALA A 52 -8.96 3.14 4.59
C ALA A 52 -10.01 4.24 4.56
N ALA A 53 -11.28 3.87 4.37
CA ALA A 53 -12.41 4.79 4.39
C ALA A 53 -12.53 5.47 5.77
N ALA A 54 -12.35 4.71 6.85
CA ALA A 54 -12.30 5.23 8.21
C ALA A 54 -11.05 6.05 8.54
N GLY A 55 -10.09 6.14 7.61
CA GLY A 55 -8.84 6.85 7.77
C GLY A 55 -7.94 6.31 8.88
N CYS A 56 -8.04 5.01 9.25
CA CYS A 56 -7.16 4.43 10.27
C CYS A 56 -5.68 4.65 9.85
N ALA A 57 -4.85 5.02 10.82
CA ALA A 57 -3.43 5.23 10.56
C ALA A 57 -2.76 3.91 10.14
N VAL A 58 -1.83 3.97 9.18
CA VAL A 58 -1.12 2.77 8.67
C VAL A 58 -0.40 2.02 9.79
N GLN A 59 0.14 2.74 10.78
CA GLN A 59 0.72 2.16 12.01
C GLN A 59 -0.23 1.15 12.66
N ARG A 60 -1.51 1.52 12.80
CA ARG A 60 -2.52 0.70 13.45
C ARG A 60 -2.99 -0.45 12.56
N ILE A 61 -3.13 -0.20 11.26
CA ILE A 61 -3.46 -1.27 10.31
C ILE A 61 -2.35 -2.32 10.32
N ARG A 62 -1.09 -1.92 10.38
CA ARG A 62 0.02 -2.85 10.53
C ARG A 62 -0.03 -3.60 11.87
N ALA A 63 -0.25 -2.89 12.98
CA ALA A 63 -0.40 -3.49 14.31
C ALA A 63 -1.57 -4.49 14.39
N ALA A 64 -2.60 -4.30 13.55
CA ALA A 64 -3.73 -5.21 13.42
C ALA A 64 -3.44 -6.47 12.57
N GLY A 65 -2.17 -6.65 12.19
CA GLY A 65 -1.67 -7.84 11.50
C GLY A 65 -1.62 -7.73 9.99
N TRP A 66 -1.79 -6.53 9.40
CA TRP A 66 -1.59 -6.32 7.97
C TRP A 66 -0.17 -5.82 7.67
N ASP A 67 0.85 -6.58 8.08
CA ASP A 67 2.26 -6.33 7.78
C ASP A 67 2.75 -7.02 6.48
N GLU A 68 1.85 -7.71 5.79
CA GLU A 68 2.13 -8.44 4.55
C GLU A 68 2.28 -7.52 3.31
N LEU A 69 3.16 -7.88 2.38
CA LEU A 69 3.40 -7.10 1.15
C LEU A 69 2.14 -6.89 0.31
N ALA A 70 1.22 -7.87 0.32
CA ALA A 70 -0.08 -7.77 -0.33
C ALA A 70 -0.91 -6.61 0.24
N ALA A 71 -0.92 -6.44 1.57
CA ALA A 71 -1.60 -5.34 2.23
C ALA A 71 -1.00 -4.00 1.83
N ALA A 72 0.34 -3.87 1.76
CA ALA A 72 0.96 -2.63 1.28
C ALA A 72 0.58 -2.27 -0.16
N SER A 73 0.45 -3.29 -1.02
CA SER A 73 0.04 -3.12 -2.42
C SER A 73 -1.44 -2.71 -2.50
N GLN A 74 -2.29 -3.29 -1.65
CA GLN A 74 -3.69 -2.94 -1.56
C GLN A 74 -3.90 -1.53 -0.98
N MET A 75 -3.14 -1.15 0.06
CA MET A 75 -3.12 0.22 0.60
C MET A 75 -2.75 1.24 -0.49
N ARG A 76 -1.76 0.93 -1.33
CA ARG A 76 -1.41 1.78 -2.47
C ARG A 76 -2.60 1.97 -3.41
N SER A 77 -3.28 0.89 -3.77
CA SER A 77 -4.48 0.95 -4.62
C SER A 77 -5.65 1.72 -3.97
N LEU A 78 -5.73 1.71 -2.64
CA LEU A 78 -6.69 2.49 -1.86
C LEU A 78 -6.28 3.97 -1.70
N GLY A 79 -5.14 4.39 -2.23
CA GLY A 79 -4.69 5.78 -2.23
C GLY A 79 -3.83 6.20 -1.04
N PHE A 80 -3.33 5.25 -0.24
CA PHE A 80 -2.36 5.59 0.81
C PHE A 80 -1.06 6.13 0.19
N LYS A 81 -0.59 7.25 0.74
CA LYS A 81 0.69 7.84 0.34
C LYS A 81 1.85 7.07 0.97
N ALA A 82 2.97 6.98 0.25
CA ALA A 82 4.21 6.36 0.75
C ALA A 82 4.69 6.97 2.08
N GLU A 83 4.37 8.24 2.32
CA GLU A 83 4.68 8.97 3.56
C GLU A 83 3.93 8.40 4.76
N ALA A 84 2.62 8.15 4.61
CA ALA A 84 1.81 7.47 5.62
C ALA A 84 2.28 6.04 5.86
N MET A 85 2.70 5.35 4.80
CA MET A 85 3.27 4.00 4.92
C MET A 85 4.59 3.99 5.68
N ARG A 86 5.49 4.92 5.38
CA ARG A 86 6.74 5.09 6.12
C ARG A 86 6.48 5.39 7.59
N LEU A 87 5.54 6.30 7.88
CA LEU A 87 5.10 6.56 9.27
C LEU A 87 4.52 5.30 9.89
N GLY A 88 3.86 4.44 9.11
CA GLY A 88 3.44 3.06 9.43
C GLY A 88 4.57 2.06 9.74
N GLY A 89 5.83 2.47 9.63
CA GLY A 89 7.00 1.63 9.85
C GLY A 89 7.43 0.81 8.64
N TRP A 90 6.81 0.99 7.46
CA TRP A 90 7.18 0.26 6.25
C TRP A 90 8.54 0.70 5.73
N SER A 91 9.37 -0.27 5.38
CA SER A 91 10.71 -0.03 4.84
C SER A 91 10.66 0.36 3.37
N LEU A 92 11.68 1.10 2.92
CA LEU A 92 11.82 1.49 1.51
C LEU A 92 11.76 0.29 0.55
N SER A 93 12.40 -0.83 0.93
CA SER A 93 12.39 -2.06 0.14
C SER A 93 10.97 -2.64 0.00
N GLU A 94 10.21 -2.67 1.09
CA GLU A 94 8.84 -3.20 1.12
C GLU A 94 7.91 -2.32 0.27
N LEU A 95 8.03 -0.99 0.39
CA LEU A 95 7.25 -0.07 -0.43
C LEU A 95 7.61 -0.16 -1.91
N ARG A 96 8.89 -0.40 -2.24
CA ARG A 96 9.28 -0.64 -3.62
C ARG A 96 8.65 -1.91 -4.17
N LEU A 97 8.69 -2.99 -3.40
CA LEU A 97 8.06 -4.26 -3.76
C LEU A 97 6.53 -4.14 -3.87
N ALA A 98 5.91 -3.29 -3.05
CA ALA A 98 4.49 -2.96 -3.13
C ALA A 98 4.12 -2.05 -4.33
N GLY A 99 5.10 -1.65 -5.14
CA GLY A 99 4.89 -0.92 -6.38
C GLY A 99 4.90 0.61 -6.24
N TYR A 100 5.35 1.17 -5.11
CA TYR A 100 5.51 2.62 -4.99
C TYR A 100 6.63 3.14 -5.90
N SER A 101 6.40 4.31 -6.51
CA SER A 101 7.35 4.93 -7.42
C SER A 101 8.50 5.56 -6.64
N LEU A 102 9.66 5.72 -7.29
CA LEU A 102 10.80 6.40 -6.68
C LEU A 102 10.47 7.85 -6.31
N ALA A 103 9.58 8.49 -7.07
CA ALA A 103 9.05 9.82 -6.76
C ALA A 103 8.25 9.81 -5.44
N ASP A 104 7.33 8.86 -5.27
CA ASP A 104 6.55 8.72 -4.03
C ASP A 104 7.45 8.47 -2.81
N LEU A 105 8.49 7.65 -2.98
CA LEU A 105 9.48 7.37 -1.93
C LEU A 105 10.32 8.60 -1.58
N ARG A 106 10.66 9.44 -2.56
CA ARG A 106 11.34 10.72 -2.33
C ARG A 106 10.45 11.68 -1.54
N ILE A 107 9.18 11.79 -1.93
CA ILE A 107 8.18 12.62 -1.24
C ILE A 107 7.99 12.14 0.20
N ALA A 108 7.95 10.81 0.40
CA ALA A 108 7.91 10.18 1.71
C ALA A 108 9.16 10.44 2.59
N GLY A 109 10.12 11.23 2.12
CA GLY A 109 11.29 11.66 2.87
C GLY A 109 12.40 10.61 2.94
N PHE A 110 12.36 9.55 2.12
CA PHE A 110 13.47 8.60 2.08
C PHE A 110 14.70 9.22 1.45
N ALA A 111 15.89 8.88 1.98
CA ALA A 111 17.14 9.43 1.49
C ALA A 111 17.36 9.04 0.02
N PRO A 112 17.74 9.99 -0.86
CA PRO A 112 17.92 9.72 -2.28
C PRO A 112 19.02 8.66 -2.53
N ALA A 113 20.04 8.60 -1.68
CA ALA A 113 21.07 7.57 -1.73
C ALA A 113 20.50 6.15 -1.51
N ALA A 114 19.56 5.99 -0.56
CA ALA A 114 18.91 4.71 -0.29
C ALA A 114 18.00 4.28 -1.46
N ILE A 115 17.29 5.24 -2.06
CA ILE A 115 16.45 5.00 -3.24
C ILE A 115 17.30 4.55 -4.45
N SER A 116 18.43 5.23 -4.69
CA SER A 116 19.37 4.87 -5.76
C SER A 116 20.02 3.50 -5.52
N ALA A 117 20.41 3.20 -4.28
CA ALA A 117 20.99 1.89 -3.92
C ALA A 117 19.99 0.74 -4.12
N LEU A 118 18.70 0.99 -3.90
CA LEU A 118 17.67 -0.01 -4.17
C LEU A 118 17.40 -0.17 -5.68
N HIS A 119 17.47 0.93 -6.44
CA HIS A 119 17.34 0.89 -7.90
C HIS A 119 18.50 0.14 -8.56
N SER A 120 19.75 0.37 -8.14
CA SER A 120 20.92 -0.34 -8.67
C SER A 120 20.89 -1.85 -8.40
N ARG A 121 20.11 -2.28 -7.40
CA ARG A 121 19.94 -3.69 -7.02
C ARG A 121 18.75 -4.36 -7.74
N ALA A 122 17.85 -3.58 -8.33
CA ALA A 122 16.65 -4.04 -9.04
C ALA A 122 16.77 -3.98 -10.57
N VAL A 123 17.95 -3.65 -11.11
CA VAL A 123 18.26 -3.80 -12.53
C VAL A 123 18.98 -5.14 -12.76
N PRO A 124 18.27 -6.24 -13.12
CA PRO A 124 18.91 -7.22 -13.96
C PRO A 124 19.27 -6.48 -15.25
N SER A 125 20.56 -6.26 -15.42
CA SER A 125 21.23 -5.86 -16.67
C SER A 125 20.29 -5.83 -17.86
N LEU A 126 19.71 -4.66 -18.15
CA LEU A 126 19.17 -4.41 -19.47
C LEU A 126 20.40 -4.34 -20.36
N ASP A 127 20.73 -5.49 -20.95
CA ASP A 127 21.77 -5.66 -21.94
C ASP A 127 21.56 -4.60 -23.02
N ARG A 128 22.38 -3.55 -22.96
CA ARG A 128 22.54 -2.59 -24.06
C ARG A 128 23.54 -3.16 -25.07
N ARG A 129 23.33 -4.40 -25.51
CA ARG A 129 23.99 -4.97 -26.71
C ARG A 129 22.94 -5.50 -27.68
N GLY A 130 21.94 -4.66 -27.94
CA GLY A 130 21.31 -4.60 -29.26
C GLY A 130 22.34 -4.12 -30.28
N THR A 131 23.03 -5.08 -30.88
CA THR A 131 23.84 -5.00 -32.09
C THR A 131 23.28 -4.00 -33.11
N PHE A 132 23.95 -2.86 -33.27
CA PHE A 132 23.90 -2.10 -34.52
C PHE A 132 24.64 -2.90 -35.59
N ASP A 133 23.97 -3.90 -36.17
CA ASP A 133 24.45 -4.57 -37.37
C ASP A 133 23.92 -3.81 -38.60
N LEU A 134 24.73 -2.86 -39.10
CA LEU A 134 24.47 -2.10 -40.32
C LEU A 134 25.16 -2.72 -41.55
N ARG A 135 25.20 -4.06 -41.66
CA ARG A 135 25.74 -4.71 -42.86
C ARG A 135 24.86 -5.83 -43.39
N ARG A 136 23.77 -5.46 -44.05
CA ARG A 136 23.27 -6.12 -45.28
C ARG A 136 21.94 -5.53 -45.70
N LEU A 137 21.95 -4.66 -46.70
CA LEU A 137 21.01 -4.75 -47.82
C LEU A 137 21.76 -4.25 -49.05
N GLY A 138 22.09 -5.19 -49.93
CA GLY A 138 22.71 -4.89 -51.22
C GLY A 138 21.72 -4.15 -52.11
N VAL A 139 22.19 -3.07 -52.72
CA VAL A 139 21.57 -2.49 -53.92
C VAL A 139 22.42 -2.94 -55.10
N ALA A 140 21.87 -3.89 -55.84
CA ALA A 140 22.29 -4.24 -57.19
C ALA A 140 22.02 -3.04 -58.12
N GLY A 141 23.01 -2.68 -58.94
CA GLY A 141 22.84 -1.66 -59.96
C GLY A 141 24.05 -1.56 -60.89
N GLY A 142 23.91 -2.14 -62.09
CA GLY A 142 24.60 -1.67 -63.29
C GLY A 142 25.66 -2.60 -63.88
N LYS A 143 25.29 -3.34 -64.93
CA LYS A 143 25.64 -3.05 -66.33
C LYS A 143 25.44 -4.32 -67.17
N THR A 144 24.46 -4.26 -68.07
CA THR A 144 24.37 -5.12 -69.25
C THR A 144 25.24 -4.49 -70.33
N GLU A 145 26.23 -5.23 -70.80
CA GLU A 145 26.88 -5.06 -72.11
C GLU A 145 26.06 -5.77 -73.19
#